data_AF-A0A504HU34-F1
#
_entry.id   AF-A0A504HU34-F1
#
_cell.length_a   1.000
_cell.length_b   1.000
_cell.length_c   1.000
_cell.angle_alpha   90.00
_cell.angle_beta   90.00
_cell.angle_gamma   90.00
#
_symmetry.space_group_name_H-M   'P 1'
#
loop_
_entity.id
_entity.type
_entity.pdbx_description
1 polymer ?
#
loop_
_entity_poly.entity_id
_entity_poly.type
_entity_poly.pdbx_seq_one_letter_code
_entity_poly.pdbx_strand_id
1 'polypeptide(L)'
;MSSPIVKLVAQRVALGILLLLAVSVLIFAGTQILPGDVAQAILGQSATPESLANLREQLGLNDPAYIRYFRWLGGVLTGDLGTAMSSGQDIATSIKGRLWNTLFLAFWAAIVAIP
;
A
#
# COMPACT_ATOMS: atom_id res chain seq x y z
N MET A 1 -4.56 -4.11 -36.57
CA MET A 1 -3.16 -3.65 -36.66
C MET A 1 -2.73 -3.12 -35.29
N SER A 2 -2.34 -4.01 -34.37
CA SER A 2 -1.85 -3.58 -33.06
C SER A 2 -0.37 -3.22 -33.23
N SER A 3 -0.02 -1.95 -33.07
CA SER A 3 1.39 -1.53 -33.14
C SER A 3 2.20 -2.37 -32.13
N PRO A 4 3.32 -2.99 -32.53
CA PRO A 4 4.12 -3.84 -31.66
C PRO A 4 4.55 -3.12 -30.37
N ILE A 5 4.69 -1.80 -30.42
CA ILE A 5 4.99 -0.93 -29.27
C ILE A 5 3.84 -0.94 -28.25
N VAL A 6 2.60 -0.78 -28.71
CA VAL A 6 1.41 -0.78 -27.81
C VAL A 6 1.29 -2.12 -27.10
N LYS A 7 1.55 -3.23 -27.81
CA LYS A 7 1.55 -4.58 -27.21
C LYS A 7 2.63 -4.72 -26.13
N LEU A 8 3.84 -4.23 -26.39
CA LEU A 8 4.95 -4.28 -25.43
C LEU A 8 4.64 -3.45 -24.17
N VAL A 9 4.16 -2.22 -24.34
CA VAL A 9 3.82 -1.32 -23.22
C VAL A 9 2.69 -1.94 -22.39
N ALA A 10 1.62 -2.40 -23.03
CA ALA A 10 0.51 -3.05 -22.34
C ALA A 10 0.96 -4.29 -21.55
N GLN A 11 1.81 -5.12 -22.12
CA GLN A 11 2.35 -6.31 -21.45
C GLN A 11 3.20 -5.94 -20.23
N ARG A 12 4.06 -4.93 -20.33
CA ARG A 12 4.86 -4.47 -19.19
C ARG A 12 4.01 -3.86 -18.07
N VAL A 13 3.02 -3.05 -18.42
CA VAL A 13 2.09 -2.47 -17.44
C VAL A 13 1.30 -3.58 -16.75
N ALA A 14 0.78 -4.55 -17.49
CA ALA A 14 0.04 -5.68 -16.92
C ALA A 14 0.92 -6.53 -15.97
N LEU A 15 2.16 -6.83 -16.35
CA LEU A 15 3.11 -7.52 -15.48
C LEU A 15 3.45 -6.71 -14.22
N GLY A 16 3.59 -5.38 -14.37
CA GLY A 16 3.81 -4.48 -13.24
C GLY A 16 2.65 -4.48 -12.25
N ILE A 17 1.40 -4.40 -12.76
CA ILE A 17 0.19 -4.49 -11.93
C ILE A 17 0.11 -5.84 -11.22
N LEU A 18 0.37 -6.94 -11.92
CA LEU A 18 0.35 -8.28 -11.35
C LEU A 18 1.41 -8.43 -10.25
N LEU A 19 2.62 -7.89 -10.47
CA LEU A 19 3.68 -7.86 -9.48
C LEU A 19 3.27 -7.05 -8.24
N LEU A 20 2.71 -5.85 -8.43
CA LEU A 20 2.23 -5.01 -7.33
C LEU A 20 1.14 -5.72 -6.51
N LEU A 21 0.20 -6.39 -7.18
CA LEU A 21 -0.83 -7.19 -6.51
C LEU A 21 -0.20 -8.33 -5.72
N ALA A 22 0.70 -9.11 -6.32
CA ALA A 22 1.39 -10.21 -5.63
C ALA A 22 2.15 -9.71 -4.40
N VAL A 23 2.94 -8.64 -4.55
CA VAL A 23 3.68 -8.02 -3.44
C VAL A 23 2.73 -7.48 -2.36
N SER A 24 1.61 -6.86 -2.73
CA SER A 24 0.63 -6.36 -1.75
C SER A 24 0.04 -7.49 -0.91
N VAL A 25 -0.31 -8.63 -1.52
CA VAL A 25 -0.81 -9.81 -0.82
C VAL A 25 0.26 -10.39 0.09
N LEU A 26 1.51 -10.48 -0.38
CA LEU A 26 2.64 -10.97 0.42
C LEU A 26 2.90 -10.08 1.64
N ILE A 27 2.92 -8.76 1.47
CA ILE A 27 3.08 -7.80 2.57
C ILE A 27 1.91 -7.95 3.56
N PHE A 28 0.68 -7.99 3.06
CA PHE A 28 -0.50 -8.14 3.91
C PHE A 28 -0.46 -9.46 4.70
N ALA A 29 -0.18 -10.59 4.05
CA ALA A 29 -0.02 -11.88 4.71
C ALA A 29 1.11 -11.85 5.74
N GLY A 30 2.25 -11.23 5.40
CA GLY A 30 3.35 -11.00 6.34
C GLY A 30 2.88 -10.28 7.60
N THR A 31 2.14 -9.16 7.45
CA THR A 31 1.61 -8.40 8.59
C THR A 31 0.63 -9.18 9.47
N GLN A 32 -0.07 -10.18 8.92
CA GLN A 32 -0.97 -11.06 9.69
C GLN A 32 -0.21 -12.13 10.50
N ILE A 33 0.95 -12.57 9.98
CA ILE A 33 1.78 -13.59 10.62
C ILE A 33 2.67 -12.98 11.72
N LEU A 34 2.99 -11.68 11.61
CA LEU A 34 3.77 -10.99 12.62
C LEU A 34 3.09 -11.09 14.00
N PRO A 35 3.79 -11.59 15.03
CA PRO A 35 3.26 -11.60 16.39
C PRO A 35 3.22 -10.16 16.91
N GLY A 36 2.02 -9.64 17.14
CA GLY A 36 1.81 -8.30 17.67
C GLY A 36 0.44 -7.76 17.28
N ASP A 37 -0.24 -7.13 18.22
CA ASP A 37 -1.49 -6.42 17.94
C ASP A 37 -1.18 -4.98 17.51
N VAL A 38 -1.73 -4.57 16.36
CA VAL A 38 -1.59 -3.21 15.83
C VAL A 38 -2.08 -2.19 16.85
N ALA A 39 -3.20 -2.46 17.54
CA ALA A 39 -3.70 -1.54 18.57
C ALA A 39 -2.73 -1.40 19.75
N GLN A 40 -2.05 -2.49 20.12
CA GLN A 40 -1.01 -2.48 21.16
C GLN A 40 0.26 -1.75 20.71
N ALA A 41 0.65 -1.90 19.44
CA ALA A 41 1.77 -1.16 18.86
C ALA A 41 1.52 0.35 18.81
N ILE A 42 0.26 0.77 18.61
CA ILE A 42 -0.14 2.19 18.60
C ILE A 42 -0.23 2.77 20.00
N LEU A 43 -0.89 2.08 20.94
CA LEU A 43 -1.11 2.60 22.30
C LEU A 43 0.12 2.46 23.22
N GLY A 44 1.06 1.58 22.88
CA GLY A 44 2.29 1.38 23.64
C GLY A 44 2.02 1.07 25.12
N GLN A 45 2.67 1.83 26.02
CA GLN A 45 2.52 1.66 27.47
C GLN A 45 1.18 2.17 28.02
N SER A 46 0.42 2.96 27.24
CA SER A 46 -0.91 3.47 27.63
C SER A 46 -2.06 2.54 27.25
N ALA A 47 -1.73 1.33 26.79
CA ALA A 47 -2.70 0.32 26.37
C ALA A 47 -3.47 -0.24 27.59
N THR A 48 -4.68 0.27 27.85
CA THR A 48 -5.63 -0.36 28.76
C THR A 48 -6.45 -1.39 27.97
N PRO A 49 -7.01 -2.44 28.62
CA PRO A 49 -7.82 -3.43 27.92
C PRO A 49 -9.02 -2.81 27.17
N GLU A 50 -9.65 -1.79 27.75
CA GLU A 50 -10.74 -1.03 27.12
C GLU A 50 -10.26 -0.18 25.94
N SER A 51 -9.15 0.55 26.06
CA SER A 51 -8.64 1.37 24.95
C SER A 51 -8.17 0.51 23.77
N LEU A 52 -7.61 -0.68 24.04
CA LEU A 52 -7.27 -1.67 23.02
C LEU A 52 -8.51 -2.19 22.29
N ALA A 53 -9.56 -2.58 23.02
CA ALA A 53 -10.79 -3.09 22.41
C ALA A 53 -11.45 -2.03 21.51
N ASN A 54 -11.56 -0.80 22.02
CA ASN A 54 -12.11 0.33 21.27
C ASN A 54 -11.28 0.64 20.02
N LEU A 55 -9.96 0.63 20.12
CA LEU A 55 -9.09 0.91 18.98
C LEU A 55 -9.14 -0.21 17.93
N ARG A 56 -9.23 -1.48 18.36
CA ARG A 56 -9.43 -2.61 17.43
C ARG A 56 -10.72 -2.49 16.65
N GLU A 57 -11.80 -2.07 17.30
CA GLU A 57 -13.09 -1.85 16.65
C GLU A 57 -13.01 -0.68 15.65
N GLN A 58 -12.43 0.46 16.06
CA GLN A 58 -12.26 1.63 15.18
C GLN A 58 -11.40 1.33 13.95
N LEU A 59 -10.34 0.52 14.11
CA LEU A 59 -9.46 0.11 13.02
C LEU A 59 -10.02 -1.06 12.20
N GLY A 60 -11.19 -1.59 12.56
CA GLY A 60 -11.78 -2.77 11.92
C GLY A 60 -10.92 -4.02 12.08
N LEU A 61 -10.08 -4.09 13.12
CA LEU A 61 -9.18 -5.23 13.37
C LEU A 61 -9.95 -6.52 13.73
N ASN A 62 -11.23 -6.40 14.06
CA ASN A 62 -12.13 -7.53 14.31
C ASN A 62 -12.66 -8.19 13.02
N ASP A 63 -12.56 -7.50 11.88
CA ASP A 63 -13.01 -8.03 10.59
C ASP A 63 -12.06 -9.13 10.07
N PRO A 64 -12.57 -10.14 9.35
CA PRO A 64 -11.76 -11.13 8.67
C PRO A 64 -10.70 -10.49 7.76
N ALA A 65 -9.49 -11.06 7.75
CA ALA A 65 -8.33 -10.47 7.08
C ALA A 65 -8.56 -10.19 5.58
N TYR A 66 -9.26 -11.07 4.87
CA TYR A 66 -9.58 -10.88 3.45
C TYR A 66 -10.49 -9.66 3.21
N ILE A 67 -11.46 -9.38 4.10
CA ILE A 67 -12.34 -8.21 4.00
C ILE A 67 -11.52 -6.93 4.14
N ARG A 68 -10.62 -6.89 5.12
CA ARG A 68 -9.72 -5.75 5.34
C ARG A 68 -8.83 -5.51 4.12
N TYR A 69 -8.28 -6.57 3.54
CA TYR A 69 -7.47 -6.47 2.32
C TYR A 69 -8.25 -5.89 1.15
N PHE A 70 -9.45 -6.40 0.86
CA PHE A 70 -10.27 -5.88 -0.24
C PHE A 70 -10.78 -4.46 0.00
N ARG A 71 -11.10 -4.10 1.26
CA ARG A 71 -11.47 -2.73 1.63
C ARG A 71 -10.31 -1.75 1.37
N TRP A 72 -9.11 -2.11 1.82
CA TRP A 72 -7.90 -1.33 1.56
C TRP A 72 -7.60 -1.25 0.05
N LEU A 73 -7.62 -2.38 -0.66
CA LEU A 73 -7.36 -2.42 -2.10
C LEU A 73 -8.37 -1.56 -2.88
N GLY A 74 -9.65 -1.59 -2.51
CA GLY A 74 -10.68 -0.73 -3.09
C GLY A 74 -10.40 0.76 -2.87
N GLY A 75 -9.94 1.14 -1.67
CA GLY A 75 -9.44 2.49 -1.40
C GLY A 75 -8.29 2.87 -2.33
N VAL A 76 -7.26 2.02 -2.43
CA VAL A 76 -6.08 2.27 -3.26
C VAL A 76 -6.47 2.48 -4.73
N LEU A 77 -7.39 1.66 -5.24
CA LEU A 77 -7.88 1.77 -6.63
C LEU A 77 -8.70 3.06 -6.88
N THR A 78 -9.27 3.66 -5.84
CA THR A 78 -9.98 4.95 -5.91
C THR A 78 -9.08 6.15 -5.59
N GLY A 79 -7.80 5.92 -5.30
CA GLY A 79 -6.81 6.95 -4.98
C GLY A 79 -6.64 7.23 -3.49
N ASP A 80 -7.36 6.52 -2.62
CA ASP A 80 -7.19 6.57 -1.17
C ASP A 80 -6.19 5.49 -0.71
N LEU A 81 -4.96 5.92 -0.43
CA LEU A 81 -3.92 5.02 0.07
C LEU A 81 -4.09 4.68 1.57
N GLY A 82 -5.00 5.37 2.26
CA GLY A 82 -5.24 5.27 3.69
C GLY A 82 -4.24 6.06 4.54
N THR A 83 -4.38 5.91 5.86
CA THR A 83 -3.51 6.55 6.85
C THR A 83 -2.52 5.55 7.45
N ALA A 84 -1.35 6.05 7.82
CA ALA A 84 -0.33 5.29 8.51
C ALA A 84 -0.83 4.97 9.92
N MET A 85 -0.99 3.68 10.22
CA MET A 85 -1.46 3.22 11.52
C MET A 85 -0.58 3.70 12.69
N SER A 86 0.71 3.92 12.45
CA SER A 86 1.67 4.37 13.48
C SER A 86 1.62 5.86 13.81
N SER A 87 1.34 6.72 12.83
CA SER A 87 1.42 8.18 12.98
C SER A 87 0.11 8.92 12.70
N GLY A 88 -0.91 8.22 12.19
CA GLY A 88 -2.18 8.80 11.75
C GLY A 88 -2.07 9.67 10.49
N GLN A 89 -0.88 9.83 9.91
CA GLN A 89 -0.70 10.66 8.71
C GLN A 89 -1.17 9.95 7.45
N ASP A 90 -1.65 10.74 6.48
CA ASP A 90 -1.98 10.26 5.15
C ASP A 90 -0.74 9.68 4.42
N ILE A 91 -0.89 8.45 3.93
CA ILE A 91 0.16 7.73 3.21
C ILE A 91 0.43 8.39 1.86
N ALA A 92 -0.59 8.94 1.19
CA ALA A 92 -0.43 9.58 -0.10
C ALA A 92 0.50 10.78 -0.02
N THR A 93 0.36 11.59 1.02
CA THR A 93 1.26 12.71 1.30
C THR A 93 2.71 12.26 1.49
N SER A 94 2.93 11.15 2.19
CA SER A 94 4.27 10.60 2.44
C SER A 94 4.93 10.01 1.18
N ILE A 95 4.14 9.40 0.30
CA ILE A 95 4.64 8.77 -0.94
C ILE A 95 4.85 9.80 -2.05
N LYS A 96 3.99 10.82 -2.15
CA LYS A 96 3.98 11.79 -3.26
C LYS A 96 5.36 12.41 -3.53
N GLY A 97 6.06 12.85 -2.49
CA GLY A 97 7.40 13.44 -2.65
C GLY A 97 8.44 12.45 -3.18
N ARG A 98 8.41 11.20 -2.71
CA ARG A 98 9.33 10.14 -3.15
C ARG A 98 9.04 9.73 -4.59
N LEU A 99 7.76 9.55 -4.91
CA LEU A 99 7.31 9.19 -6.24
C LEU A 99 7.72 10.27 -7.26
N TRP A 100 7.56 11.56 -6.91
CA TRP A 100 8.00 12.66 -7.76
C TRP A 100 9.49 12.59 -8.07
N ASN A 101 10.32 12.39 -7.05
CA ASN A 101 11.77 12.28 -7.23
C ASN A 101 12.15 11.07 -8.10
N THR A 102 11.51 9.92 -7.89
CA THR A 102 11.74 8.73 -8.72
C THR A 102 11.34 8.96 -10.18
N LEU A 103 10.17 9.54 -10.43
CA LEU A 103 9.71 9.84 -11.79
C LEU A 103 10.61 10.87 -12.48
N PHE A 104 11.05 11.89 -11.74
CA PHE A 104 11.97 12.90 -12.25
C PHE A 104 13.30 12.28 -12.68
N LEU A 105 13.91 11.44 -11.84
CA LEU A 105 15.14 10.74 -12.17
C LEU A 105 14.95 9.75 -13.33
N ALA A 106 13.84 8.99 -13.33
CA ALA A 106 13.53 8.05 -14.39
C ALA A 106 13.34 8.76 -15.75
N PHE A 107 12.73 9.94 -15.74
CA PHE A 107 12.53 10.75 -16.94
C PHE A 107 13.86 11.20 -17.55
N TRP A 108 14.75 11.80 -16.76
CA TRP A 108 16.06 12.21 -17.24
C TRP A 108 16.95 11.02 -17.64
N ALA A 109 16.89 9.92 -16.90
CA ALA A 109 17.60 8.69 -17.25
C ALA A 109 17.10 8.14 -18.60
N ALA A 110 15.79 8.17 -18.85
CA ALA A 110 15.22 7.74 -20.13
C ALA A 110 15.69 8.63 -21.29
N ILE A 111 15.75 9.96 -21.10
CA ILE A 111 16.26 10.88 -22.13
C ILE A 111 17.72 10.57 -22.48
N VAL A 112 18.57 10.29 -21.48
CA VAL A 112 19.99 10.03 -21.70
C VAL A 112 20.24 8.62 -22.27
N ALA A 113 19.45 7.63 -21.85
CA ALA A 113 19.65 6.22 -22.20
C ALA A 113 19.06 5.83 -23.57
N ILE A 114 18.13 6.61 -24.11
CA ILE A 114 17.54 6.40 -25.43
C ILE A 114 18.38 7.19 -26.45
N PRO A 115 19.25 6.53 -27.25
CA PRO A 115 20.05 7.20 -28.27
C PRO A 115 19.20 7.74 -29.43
#